data_AF-A0A432ZR16-F1
#
_entry.id   AF-A0A432ZR16-F1
#
_cell.length_a   1.000
_cell.length_b   1.000
_cell.length_c   1.000
_cell.angle_alpha   90.00
_cell.angle_beta   90.00
_cell.angle_gamma   90.00
#
_symmetry.space_group_name_H-M   'P 1'
#
loop_
_entity.id
_entity.type
_entity.pdbx_description
1 polymer ?
#
loop_
_entity_poly.entity_id
_entity_poly.type
_entity_poly.pdbx_seq_one_letter_code
_entity_poly.pdbx_strand_id
1 'polypeptide(L)'
;MKRWQWITSAILVYLLALLVFIPAQLIYWLPLPKSISVTGVSGTLWNGEATQVVVAGREFRQLQWQLNPAYLVTGELGLELRLPAFSNPRISGNLSATLGMSELSVSELNARGELAELLALGQVHLPLASQGQWRLSISNYQVSAPSLQHWCDTLRGTGEGRSIQTQVNGRWLQLGTYPVSLSCKQGSVQLAMNGDNVLGLQLDADLNAQRVRLQGSLKPKAAAPIEVRELLKSMGNPDREGRYPFNFSL
;
A
#
# COMPACT_ATOMS: atom_id res chain seq x y z
N MET A 1 52.85 -26.45 -5.51
CA MET A 1 51.38 -26.64 -5.46
C MET A 1 50.67 -25.85 -4.36
N LYS A 2 51.26 -25.62 -3.17
CA LYS A 2 50.60 -24.89 -2.07
C LYS A 2 50.25 -23.41 -2.34
N ARG A 3 51.11 -22.64 -3.03
CA ARG A 3 50.91 -21.17 -3.24
C ARG A 3 49.63 -20.82 -4.01
N TRP A 4 49.21 -21.63 -4.98
CA TRP A 4 48.01 -21.35 -5.77
C TRP A 4 46.73 -21.51 -4.95
N GLN A 5 46.70 -22.47 -4.01
CA GLN A 5 45.57 -22.66 -3.09
C GLN A 5 45.38 -21.47 -2.14
N TRP A 6 46.47 -20.82 -1.71
CA TRP A 6 46.40 -19.59 -0.91
C TRP A 6 45.87 -18.41 -1.73
N ILE A 7 46.30 -18.29 -2.99
CA ILE A 7 45.83 -17.24 -3.90
C ILE A 7 44.33 -17.42 -4.20
N THR A 8 43.88 -18.63 -4.54
CA THR A 8 42.46 -18.89 -4.79
C THR A 8 41.61 -18.67 -3.54
N SER A 9 42.08 -19.08 -2.37
CA SER A 9 41.39 -18.83 -1.10
C SER A 9 41.31 -17.34 -0.77
N ALA A 10 42.39 -16.59 -0.98
CA ALA A 10 42.40 -15.14 -0.76
C ALA A 10 41.44 -14.41 -1.71
N ILE A 11 41.41 -14.80 -2.99
CA ILE A 11 40.46 -14.27 -3.97
C ILE A 11 39.02 -14.58 -3.55
N LEU A 12 38.74 -15.82 -3.13
CA LEU A 12 37.40 -16.23 -2.73
C LEU A 12 36.92 -15.47 -1.48
N VAL A 13 37.79 -15.32 -0.47
CA VAL A 13 37.49 -14.51 0.73
C VAL A 13 37.29 -13.05 0.36
N TYR A 14 38.10 -12.50 -0.54
CA TYR A 14 37.96 -11.11 -1.00
C TYR A 14 36.62 -10.88 -1.74
N LEU A 15 36.23 -11.81 -2.63
CA LEU A 15 34.94 -11.75 -3.30
C LEU A 15 33.77 -11.87 -2.32
N LEU A 16 33.88 -12.74 -1.33
CA LEU A 16 32.87 -12.90 -0.29
C LEU A 16 32.77 -11.65 0.59
N ALA A 17 33.90 -11.03 0.94
CA ALA A 17 33.92 -9.77 1.66
C ALA A 17 33.28 -8.64 0.83
N LEU A 18 33.63 -8.52 -0.46
CA LEU A 18 32.97 -7.56 -1.36
C LEU A 18 31.46 -7.75 -1.40
N LEU A 19 31.00 -9.00 -1.45
CA LEU A 19 29.58 -9.32 -1.48
C LEU A 19 28.87 -8.98 -0.16
N VAL A 20 29.48 -9.27 0.99
CA VAL A 20 28.87 -8.95 2.31
C VAL A 20 28.92 -7.44 2.62
N PHE A 21 29.96 -6.74 2.19
CA PHE A 21 30.20 -5.33 2.53
C PHE A 21 29.82 -4.35 1.42
N ILE A 22 28.93 -4.73 0.49
CA ILE A 22 28.44 -3.81 -0.53
C ILE A 22 27.80 -2.60 0.16
N PRO A 23 28.27 -1.36 -0.08
CA PRO A 23 27.72 -0.19 0.58
C PRO A 23 26.33 0.14 0.03
N ALA A 24 25.43 0.59 0.90
CA ALA A 24 24.07 0.98 0.54
C ALA A 24 23.99 2.05 -0.56
N GLN A 25 25.03 2.88 -0.68
CA GLN A 25 25.14 3.95 -1.67
C GLN A 25 25.08 3.45 -3.13
N LEU A 26 25.34 2.15 -3.38
CA LEU A 26 25.14 1.59 -4.72
C LEU A 26 23.69 1.67 -5.18
N ILE A 27 22.72 1.92 -4.28
CA ILE A 27 21.32 2.15 -4.65
C ILE A 27 21.15 3.28 -5.68
N TYR A 28 22.05 4.26 -5.67
CA TYR A 28 22.07 5.37 -6.63
C TYR A 28 22.45 4.97 -8.06
N TRP A 29 23.07 3.81 -8.24
CA TRP A 29 23.44 3.28 -9.55
C TRP A 29 22.38 2.35 -10.12
N LEU A 30 21.39 1.95 -9.31
CA LEU A 30 20.24 1.21 -9.81
C LEU A 30 19.34 2.13 -10.64
N PRO A 31 18.69 1.60 -11.69
CA PRO A 31 17.76 2.35 -12.52
C PRO A 31 16.46 2.64 -11.74
N LEU A 32 16.53 3.63 -10.86
CA LEU A 32 15.35 4.11 -10.13
C LEU A 32 14.45 4.93 -11.07
N PRO A 33 13.12 4.77 -10.98
CA PRO A 33 12.18 5.64 -11.68
C PRO A 33 12.44 7.12 -11.37
N LYS A 34 12.28 8.01 -12.36
CA LYS A 34 12.48 9.46 -12.19
C LYS A 34 11.61 10.10 -11.10
N SER A 35 10.52 9.43 -10.72
CA SER A 35 9.61 9.85 -9.65
C SER A 35 10.08 9.48 -8.24
N ILE A 36 11.22 8.77 -8.12
CA ILE A 36 11.78 8.30 -6.85
C ILE A 36 13.13 8.97 -6.62
N SER A 37 13.28 9.67 -5.49
CA SER A 37 14.57 10.18 -5.04
C SER A 37 14.87 9.74 -3.62
N VAL A 38 16.09 9.29 -3.36
CA VAL A 38 16.53 8.76 -2.06
C VAL A 38 17.66 9.65 -1.52
N THR A 39 17.63 10.01 -0.25
CA THR A 39 18.62 10.89 0.37
C THR A 39 19.01 10.38 1.76
N GLY A 40 20.25 10.63 2.16
CA GLY A 40 20.80 10.19 3.45
C GLY A 40 20.84 8.66 3.56
N VAL A 41 21.38 8.00 2.54
CA VAL A 41 21.57 6.54 2.48
C VAL A 41 22.76 6.12 3.34
N SER A 42 22.54 5.16 4.23
CA SER A 42 23.56 4.61 5.13
C SER A 42 23.41 3.09 5.29
N GLY A 43 24.47 2.43 5.79
CA GLY A 43 24.51 0.98 5.97
C GLY A 43 25.05 0.20 4.76
N THR A 44 24.68 -1.07 4.67
CA THR A 44 25.02 -1.95 3.55
C THR A 44 23.84 -2.12 2.60
N LEU A 45 24.08 -2.66 1.41
CA LEU A 45 23.00 -3.03 0.49
C LEU A 45 22.03 -4.02 1.18
N TRP A 46 22.53 -4.87 2.06
CA TRP A 46 21.76 -5.88 2.79
C TRP A 46 20.96 -5.33 3.96
N ASN A 47 21.50 -4.37 4.69
CA ASN A 47 20.84 -3.75 5.83
C ASN A 47 21.18 -2.27 5.82
N GLY A 48 20.22 -1.46 5.40
CA GLY A 48 20.43 -0.04 5.18
C GLY A 48 19.22 0.79 5.56
N GLU A 49 19.47 2.09 5.62
CA GLU A 49 18.46 3.09 5.94
C GLU A 49 18.62 4.30 5.04
N ALA A 50 17.51 4.87 4.62
CA ALA A 50 17.42 6.14 3.93
C ALA A 50 16.71 7.16 4.84
N THR A 51 17.38 8.27 5.09
CA THR A 51 16.82 9.37 5.89
C THR A 51 15.53 9.90 5.27
N GLN A 52 15.52 10.04 3.94
CA GLN A 52 14.35 10.54 3.22
C GLN A 52 14.24 9.88 1.84
N VAL A 53 13.03 9.42 1.53
CA VAL A 53 12.62 8.89 0.23
C VAL A 53 11.45 9.72 -0.26
N VAL A 54 11.56 10.25 -1.47
CA VAL A 54 10.46 10.98 -2.12
C VAL A 54 9.93 10.11 -3.25
N VAL A 55 8.64 9.79 -3.22
CA VAL A 55 7.94 9.06 -4.28
C VAL A 55 6.83 9.93 -4.81
N ALA A 56 6.83 10.24 -6.10
CA ALA A 56 5.82 11.09 -6.76
C ALA A 56 5.57 12.42 -6.01
N GLY A 57 6.64 13.05 -5.51
CA GLY A 57 6.57 14.32 -4.77
C GLY A 57 6.07 14.19 -3.32
N ARG A 58 6.06 12.99 -2.75
CA ARG A 58 5.63 12.70 -1.37
C ARG A 58 6.78 12.15 -0.57
N GLU A 59 7.01 12.74 0.58
CA GLU A 59 8.16 12.46 1.43
C GLU A 59 7.85 11.36 2.45
N PHE A 60 8.73 10.37 2.53
CA PHE A 60 8.77 9.32 3.53
C PHE A 60 10.11 9.37 4.25
N ARG A 61 10.12 9.29 5.57
CA ARG A 61 11.33 9.45 6.39
C ARG A 61 11.73 8.15 7.06
N GLN A 62 13.05 7.98 7.26
CA GLN A 62 13.68 6.84 7.92
C GLN A 62 13.18 5.50 7.38
N LEU A 63 13.21 5.35 6.05
CA LEU A 63 12.90 4.07 5.41
C LEU A 63 14.05 3.11 5.68
N GLN A 64 13.76 2.00 6.34
CA GLN A 64 14.71 0.93 6.61
C GLN A 64 14.43 -0.26 5.70
N TRP A 65 15.48 -0.88 5.19
CA TRP A 65 15.35 -2.11 4.42
C TRP A 65 16.34 -3.17 4.87
N GLN A 66 15.91 -4.42 4.71
CA GLN A 66 16.75 -5.59 4.91
C GLN A 66 16.57 -6.54 3.73
N LEU A 67 17.64 -6.80 2.99
CA LEU A 67 17.69 -7.85 1.97
C LEU A 67 18.26 -9.11 2.59
N ASN A 68 17.61 -10.24 2.33
CA ASN A 68 18.06 -11.53 2.82
C ASN A 68 18.82 -12.28 1.69
N PRO A 69 20.16 -12.37 1.76
CA PRO A 69 20.97 -13.00 0.72
C PRO A 69 20.75 -14.52 0.62
N ALA A 70 20.15 -15.17 1.62
CA ALA A 70 19.86 -16.60 1.57
C ALA A 70 18.91 -16.96 0.42
N TYR A 71 18.00 -16.05 0.05
CA TYR A 71 17.07 -16.23 -1.08
C TYR A 71 17.80 -16.25 -2.42
N LEU A 72 19.02 -15.73 -2.52
CA LEU A 72 19.79 -15.79 -3.76
C LEU A 72 20.15 -17.24 -4.14
N VAL A 73 20.18 -18.16 -3.18
CA VAL A 73 20.40 -19.59 -3.43
C VAL A 73 19.24 -20.20 -4.21
N THR A 74 18.01 -19.70 -4.01
CA THR A 74 16.82 -20.10 -4.77
C THR A 74 16.58 -19.24 -6.01
N GLY A 75 17.47 -18.27 -6.30
CA GLY A 75 17.31 -17.33 -7.41
C GLY A 75 16.31 -16.21 -7.13
N GLU A 76 16.04 -15.94 -5.85
CA GLU A 76 15.07 -14.97 -5.39
C GLU A 76 15.74 -13.86 -4.57
N LEU A 77 15.07 -12.71 -4.44
CA LEU A 77 15.49 -11.62 -3.58
C LEU A 77 14.42 -11.40 -2.49
N GLY A 78 14.75 -11.77 -1.26
CA GLY A 78 13.93 -11.46 -0.09
C GLY A 78 14.18 -10.02 0.39
N LEU A 79 13.12 -9.25 0.54
CA LEU A 79 13.12 -7.85 0.95
C LEU A 79 12.16 -7.64 2.12
N GLU A 80 12.67 -7.09 3.22
CA GLU A 80 11.88 -6.49 4.28
C GLU A 80 12.02 -4.97 4.21
N LEU A 81 10.91 -4.24 4.24
CA LEU A 81 10.89 -2.79 4.42
C LEU A 81 10.19 -2.44 5.73
N ARG A 82 10.71 -1.45 6.43
CA ARG A 82 10.09 -0.87 7.61
C ARG A 82 10.05 0.65 7.46
N LEU A 83 8.85 1.18 7.63
CA LEU A 83 8.57 2.61 7.64
C LEU A 83 8.04 2.96 9.05
N PRO A 84 8.87 3.52 9.94
CA PRO A 84 8.45 3.93 11.26
C PRO A 84 7.41 5.05 11.21
N ALA A 85 6.61 5.17 12.27
CA ALA A 85 5.65 6.27 12.38
C ALA A 85 6.39 7.58 12.70
N PHE A 86 6.36 8.54 11.77
CA PHE A 86 6.82 9.91 12.01
C PHE A 86 5.67 10.88 12.20
N SER A 87 6.01 12.07 12.68
CA SER A 87 5.03 13.12 12.99
C SER A 87 4.37 13.74 11.75
N ASN A 88 4.97 13.61 10.56
CA ASN A 88 4.45 14.21 9.31
C ASN A 88 5.18 13.65 8.06
N PRO A 89 4.56 12.83 7.20
CA PRO A 89 3.23 12.20 7.34
C PRO A 89 3.21 11.09 8.39
N ARG A 90 2.08 10.88 9.07
CA ARG A 90 1.84 9.79 10.04
C ARG A 90 1.53 8.47 9.33
N ILE A 91 2.34 8.10 8.36
CA ILE A 91 2.24 6.79 7.71
C ILE A 91 3.31 5.89 8.30
N SER A 92 2.92 4.67 8.66
CA SER A 92 3.86 3.63 9.07
C SER A 92 3.45 2.31 8.45
N GLY A 93 4.43 1.44 8.25
CA GLY A 93 4.14 0.11 7.79
C GLY A 93 5.38 -0.77 7.66
N ASN A 94 5.11 -2.06 7.52
CA ASN A 94 6.11 -3.08 7.26
C ASN A 94 5.69 -3.84 6.00
N LEU A 95 6.68 -4.24 5.22
CA LEU A 95 6.50 -5.09 4.04
C LEU A 95 7.52 -6.21 4.10
N SER A 96 7.09 -7.43 3.81
CA SER A 96 7.92 -8.59 3.54
C SER A 96 7.56 -9.12 2.16
N ALA A 97 8.52 -9.09 1.25
CA ALA A 97 8.34 -9.45 -0.15
C ALA A 97 9.49 -10.32 -0.66
N THR A 98 9.20 -11.15 -1.65
CA THR A 98 10.17 -11.95 -2.39
C THR A 98 10.01 -11.65 -3.87
N LEU A 99 11.13 -11.35 -4.53
CA LEU A 99 11.18 -11.12 -5.97
C LEU A 99 11.96 -12.25 -6.64
N GLY A 100 11.27 -13.10 -7.38
CA GLY A 100 11.88 -14.08 -8.29
C GLY A 100 12.03 -13.51 -9.71
N MET A 101 12.49 -14.33 -10.66
CA MET A 101 12.69 -13.90 -12.05
C MET A 101 11.39 -13.47 -12.76
N SER A 102 10.28 -14.12 -12.43
CA SER A 102 8.97 -13.88 -13.06
C SER A 102 7.84 -13.83 -12.03
N GLU A 103 8.15 -13.77 -10.74
CA GLU A 103 7.15 -13.79 -9.69
C GLU A 103 7.49 -12.73 -8.65
N LEU A 104 6.48 -11.95 -8.26
CA LEU A 104 6.53 -11.08 -7.10
C LEU A 104 5.55 -11.63 -6.06
N SER A 105 6.07 -11.93 -4.87
CA SER A 105 5.28 -12.40 -3.74
C SER A 105 5.42 -11.41 -2.57
N VAL A 106 4.32 -11.12 -1.91
CA VAL A 106 4.26 -10.34 -0.67
C VAL A 106 3.60 -11.22 0.37
N SER A 107 4.41 -11.66 1.34
CA SER A 107 3.94 -12.50 2.44
C SER A 107 3.27 -11.68 3.53
N GLU A 108 3.70 -10.43 3.71
CA GLU A 108 3.11 -9.54 4.70
C GLU A 108 3.23 -8.09 4.23
N LEU A 109 2.13 -7.36 4.26
CA LEU A 109 2.15 -5.90 4.25
C LEU A 109 1.17 -5.42 5.31
N ASN A 110 1.68 -4.65 6.26
CA ASN A 110 0.87 -3.98 7.26
C ASN A 110 1.17 -2.49 7.19
N ALA A 111 0.17 -1.67 6.91
CA ALA A 111 0.32 -0.24 6.80
C ALA A 111 -0.84 0.49 7.49
N ARG A 112 -0.56 1.68 8.01
CA ARG A 112 -1.54 2.51 8.70
C ARG A 112 -1.16 3.98 8.62
N GLY A 113 -2.17 4.84 8.75
CA GLY A 113 -1.95 6.27 8.90
C GLY A 113 -3.23 7.07 9.02
N GLU A 114 -3.13 8.37 8.76
CA GLU A 114 -4.28 9.27 8.77
C GLU A 114 -4.97 9.28 7.39
N LEU A 115 -6.31 9.29 7.39
CA LEU A 115 -7.11 9.24 6.17
C LEU A 115 -6.84 10.44 5.26
N ALA A 116 -6.68 11.63 5.85
CA ALA A 116 -6.42 12.86 5.09
C ALA A 116 -5.13 12.76 4.26
N GLU A 117 -4.10 12.11 4.81
CA GLU A 117 -2.82 11.89 4.11
C GLU A 117 -3.01 10.89 2.95
N LEU A 118 -3.76 9.81 3.16
CA LEU A 118 -4.07 8.84 2.10
C LEU A 118 -4.85 9.48 0.95
N LEU A 119 -5.84 10.32 1.26
CA LEU A 119 -6.61 11.05 0.25
C LEU A 119 -5.71 12.03 -0.52
N ALA A 120 -4.81 12.74 0.17
CA ALA A 120 -3.84 13.62 -0.46
C ALA A 120 -2.80 12.87 -1.31
N LEU A 121 -2.43 11.63 -0.95
CA LEU A 121 -1.58 10.76 -1.77
C LEU A 121 -2.31 10.33 -3.05
N GLY A 122 -3.57 9.89 -2.93
CA GLY A 122 -4.39 9.48 -4.07
C GLY A 122 -4.98 10.62 -4.90
N GLN A 123 -4.72 11.88 -4.52
CA GLN A 123 -5.32 13.09 -5.12
C GLN A 123 -6.86 13.06 -5.11
N VAL A 124 -7.45 12.37 -4.14
CA VAL A 124 -8.89 12.20 -4.01
C VAL A 124 -9.46 13.38 -3.23
N HIS A 125 -10.36 14.13 -3.87
CA HIS A 125 -11.06 15.24 -3.26
C HIS A 125 -12.48 14.79 -2.89
N LEU A 126 -12.73 14.62 -1.60
CA LEU A 126 -14.08 14.34 -1.12
C LEU A 126 -14.89 15.63 -1.04
N PRO A 127 -16.21 15.59 -1.32
CA PRO A 127 -17.06 16.78 -1.25
C PRO A 127 -17.18 17.34 0.17
N LEU A 128 -16.97 16.50 1.18
CA LEU A 128 -16.96 16.87 2.59
C LEU A 128 -15.59 16.58 3.19
N ALA A 129 -15.09 17.52 4.01
CA ALA A 129 -13.87 17.30 4.77
C ALA A 129 -14.05 16.05 5.65
N SER A 130 -13.11 15.12 5.52
CA SER A 130 -13.18 13.82 6.18
C SER A 130 -11.85 13.50 6.85
N GLN A 131 -11.92 12.98 8.07
CA GLN A 131 -10.77 12.61 8.88
C GLN A 131 -10.98 11.27 9.56
N GLY A 132 -9.92 10.74 10.17
CA GLY A 132 -9.90 9.43 10.79
C GLY A 132 -8.62 8.70 10.41
N GLN A 133 -8.55 7.43 10.76
CA GLN A 133 -7.38 6.59 10.52
C GLN A 133 -7.69 5.52 9.50
N TRP A 134 -6.67 5.02 8.82
CA TRP A 134 -6.78 3.84 8.00
C TRP A 134 -5.78 2.77 8.44
N ARG A 135 -6.13 1.51 8.19
CA ARG A 135 -5.21 0.38 8.25
C ARG A 135 -5.40 -0.50 7.03
N LEU A 136 -4.31 -1.12 6.62
CA LEU A 136 -4.24 -2.10 5.55
C LEU A 136 -3.39 -3.27 6.04
N SER A 137 -3.89 -4.48 5.84
CA SER A 137 -3.19 -5.73 6.13
C SER A 137 -3.34 -6.66 4.94
N ILE A 138 -2.23 -7.08 4.36
CA ILE A 138 -2.16 -8.07 3.28
C ILE A 138 -1.33 -9.23 3.81
N SER A 139 -1.96 -10.40 3.86
CA SER A 139 -1.38 -11.66 4.34
C SER A 139 -0.81 -12.54 3.24
N ASN A 140 -1.18 -12.25 1.99
CA ASN A 140 -0.67 -12.92 0.82
C ASN A 140 -1.02 -12.07 -0.40
N TYR A 141 -0.03 -11.80 -1.24
CA TYR A 141 -0.23 -11.30 -2.58
C TYR A 141 0.82 -11.89 -3.50
N GLN A 142 0.40 -12.37 -4.66
CA GLN A 142 1.30 -12.96 -5.65
C GLN A 142 0.89 -12.51 -7.04
N VAL A 143 1.88 -12.29 -7.88
CA VAL A 143 1.69 -12.05 -9.31
C VAL A 143 2.84 -12.65 -10.11
N SER A 144 2.47 -13.44 -11.11
CA SER A 144 3.39 -14.09 -12.04
C SER A 144 3.38 -13.33 -13.37
N ALA A 145 4.55 -13.11 -13.95
CA ALA A 145 4.75 -12.41 -15.22
C ALA A 145 3.90 -11.11 -15.32
N PRO A 146 4.07 -10.15 -14.39
CA PRO A 146 3.22 -8.97 -14.32
C PRO A 146 3.19 -8.21 -15.65
N SER A 147 1.98 -7.89 -16.10
CA SER A 147 1.72 -7.16 -17.34
C SER A 147 0.63 -6.12 -17.11
N LEU A 148 0.34 -5.28 -18.11
CA LEU A 148 -0.72 -4.27 -18.00
C LEU A 148 -2.12 -4.86 -17.73
N GLN A 149 -2.35 -6.13 -18.05
CA GLN A 149 -3.64 -6.82 -17.91
C GLN A 149 -3.64 -7.85 -16.78
N HIS A 150 -2.46 -8.21 -16.27
CA HIS A 150 -2.31 -9.24 -15.25
C HIS A 150 -1.40 -8.72 -14.14
N TRP A 151 -2.01 -8.32 -13.04
CA TRP A 151 -1.32 -7.67 -11.93
C TRP A 151 -1.66 -8.31 -10.59
N CYS A 152 -2.35 -9.46 -10.61
CA CYS A 152 -2.75 -10.18 -9.42
C CYS A 152 -3.11 -11.63 -9.80
N ASP A 153 -2.44 -12.60 -9.17
CA ASP A 153 -2.83 -14.02 -9.17
C ASP A 153 -3.61 -14.35 -7.90
N THR A 154 -3.04 -13.96 -6.76
CA THR A 154 -3.64 -14.16 -5.45
C THR A 154 -3.54 -12.89 -4.64
N LEU A 155 -4.57 -12.61 -3.85
CA LEU A 155 -4.57 -11.54 -2.88
C LEU A 155 -5.51 -11.93 -1.73
N ARG A 156 -4.99 -11.83 -0.51
CA ARG A 156 -5.78 -11.93 0.71
C ARG A 156 -5.38 -10.79 1.64
N GLY A 157 -6.24 -9.79 1.72
CA GLY A 157 -6.04 -8.66 2.60
C GLY A 157 -7.33 -8.07 3.13
N THR A 158 -7.18 -7.18 4.10
CA THR A 158 -8.24 -6.38 4.69
C THR A 158 -7.75 -4.94 4.85
N GLY A 159 -8.65 -3.99 4.66
CA GLY A 159 -8.45 -2.60 4.99
C GLY A 159 -9.56 -2.14 5.94
N GLU A 160 -9.30 -1.09 6.70
CA GLU A 160 -10.35 -0.43 7.49
C GLU A 160 -10.10 1.07 7.57
N GLY A 161 -11.15 1.86 7.34
CA GLY A 161 -11.21 3.24 7.84
C GLY A 161 -11.76 3.23 9.26
N ARG A 162 -11.06 3.78 10.25
CA ARG A 162 -11.43 3.77 11.67
C ARG A 162 -11.69 5.16 12.18
N SER A 163 -12.67 5.28 13.08
CA SER A 163 -13.06 6.55 13.68
C SER A 163 -13.27 7.63 12.61
N ILE A 164 -13.86 7.23 11.48
CA ILE A 164 -14.10 8.14 10.37
C ILE A 164 -15.08 9.21 10.84
N GLN A 165 -14.75 10.45 10.53
CA GLN A 165 -15.56 11.62 10.81
C GLN A 165 -15.66 12.46 9.55
N THR A 166 -16.81 13.10 9.38
CA THR A 166 -17.02 14.06 8.29
C THR A 166 -17.53 15.39 8.84
N GLN A 167 -17.13 16.49 8.22
CA GLN A 167 -17.56 17.82 8.65
C GLN A 167 -18.79 18.26 7.87
N VAL A 168 -19.88 18.54 8.58
CA VAL A 168 -21.11 19.11 8.02
C VAL A 168 -21.48 20.35 8.82
N ASN A 169 -21.70 21.47 8.15
CA ASN A 169 -22.03 22.76 8.78
C ASN A 169 -21.09 23.13 9.95
N GLY A 170 -19.78 22.90 9.77
CA GLY A 170 -18.74 23.21 10.76
C GLY A 170 -18.61 22.21 11.91
N ARG A 171 -19.47 21.18 12.01
CA ARG A 171 -19.44 20.16 13.07
C ARG A 171 -18.90 18.83 12.55
N TRP A 172 -18.03 18.19 13.32
CA TRP A 172 -17.56 16.84 13.04
C TRP A 172 -18.59 15.81 13.48
N LEU A 173 -19.02 14.98 12.54
CA LEU A 173 -19.99 13.91 12.75
C LEU A 173 -19.30 12.56 12.68
N GLN A 174 -19.53 11.72 13.68
CA GLN A 174 -18.94 10.38 13.76
C GLN A 174 -19.63 9.44 12.77
N LEU A 175 -18.83 8.84 11.90
CA LEU A 175 -19.25 7.87 10.90
C LEU A 175 -18.82 6.43 11.22
N GLY A 176 -17.90 6.23 12.17
CA GLY A 176 -17.52 4.91 12.68
C GLY A 176 -16.44 4.22 11.85
N THR A 177 -16.58 2.92 11.63
CA THR A 177 -15.58 2.06 10.97
C THR A 177 -16.10 1.52 9.66
N TYR A 178 -15.22 1.45 8.66
CA TYR A 178 -15.51 1.04 7.29
C TYR A 178 -14.52 -0.05 6.86
N PRO A 179 -14.85 -1.33 7.12
CA PRO A 179 -14.00 -2.45 6.71
C PRO A 179 -14.11 -2.69 5.20
N VAL A 180 -13.00 -3.11 4.60
CA VAL A 180 -12.89 -3.47 3.18
C VAL A 180 -12.12 -4.78 3.09
N SER A 181 -12.61 -5.73 2.32
CA SER A 181 -11.83 -6.92 1.95
C SER A 181 -11.11 -6.67 0.63
N LEU A 182 -9.89 -7.20 0.52
CA LEU A 182 -9.10 -7.16 -0.70
C LEU A 182 -8.90 -8.59 -1.20
N SER A 183 -9.20 -8.81 -2.47
CA SER A 183 -9.08 -10.12 -3.11
C SER A 183 -8.65 -9.98 -4.57
N CYS A 184 -8.40 -11.13 -5.20
CA CYS A 184 -8.04 -11.19 -6.60
C CYS A 184 -9.17 -11.80 -7.43
N LYS A 185 -9.48 -11.23 -8.59
CA LYS A 185 -10.42 -11.81 -9.54
C LYS A 185 -9.98 -11.49 -10.97
N GLN A 186 -9.80 -12.52 -11.79
CA GLN A 186 -9.52 -12.39 -13.23
C GLN A 186 -8.30 -11.49 -13.53
N GLY A 187 -7.22 -11.59 -12.74
CA GLY A 187 -6.03 -10.75 -12.93
C GLY A 187 -6.13 -9.37 -12.31
N SER A 188 -7.30 -9.00 -11.77
CA SER A 188 -7.59 -7.72 -11.10
C SER A 188 -7.60 -7.83 -9.58
N VAL A 189 -7.17 -6.76 -8.90
CA VAL A 189 -7.48 -6.59 -7.47
C VAL A 189 -8.88 -6.05 -7.32
N GLN A 190 -9.62 -6.70 -6.42
CA GLN A 190 -10.96 -6.34 -6.04
C GLN A 190 -10.99 -5.81 -4.61
N LEU A 191 -11.79 -4.78 -4.40
CA LEU A 191 -12.14 -4.29 -3.07
C LEU A 191 -13.64 -4.48 -2.88
N ALA A 192 -14.04 -5.04 -1.75
CA ALA A 192 -15.44 -5.18 -1.39
C ALA A 192 -15.71 -4.67 0.03
N MET A 193 -16.75 -3.87 0.18
CA MET A 193 -17.29 -3.41 1.46
C MET A 193 -18.77 -3.79 1.51
N ASN A 194 -19.17 -4.48 2.56
CA ASN A 194 -20.58 -4.71 2.85
C ASN A 194 -21.21 -3.44 3.45
N GLY A 195 -22.52 -3.28 3.26
CA GLY A 195 -23.32 -2.21 3.86
C GLY A 195 -23.42 -2.25 5.40
N ASP A 196 -22.51 -2.94 6.09
CA ASP A 196 -22.48 -3.11 7.54
C ASP A 196 -21.76 -1.96 8.25
N ASN A 197 -22.08 -0.74 7.83
CA ASN A 197 -21.62 0.52 8.42
C ASN A 197 -22.82 1.48 8.58
N VAL A 198 -22.62 2.62 9.27
CA VAL A 198 -23.73 3.53 9.61
C VAL A 198 -24.38 4.16 8.37
N LEU A 199 -23.63 4.35 7.29
CA LEU A 199 -24.13 4.88 6.02
C LEU A 199 -24.79 3.82 5.14
N GLY A 200 -24.72 2.54 5.54
CA GLY A 200 -25.10 1.43 4.67
C GLY A 200 -24.34 1.45 3.35
N LEU A 201 -23.09 1.93 3.37
CA LEU A 201 -22.22 2.02 2.20
C LEU A 201 -21.78 0.61 1.79
N GLN A 202 -22.26 0.16 0.64
CA GLN A 202 -21.74 -1.02 -0.04
C GLN A 202 -20.87 -0.55 -1.21
N LEU A 203 -19.71 -1.18 -1.38
CA LEU A 203 -18.74 -0.83 -2.42
C LEU A 203 -18.17 -2.10 -3.03
N ASP A 204 -18.09 -2.12 -4.35
CA ASP A 204 -17.31 -3.08 -5.12
C ASP A 204 -16.42 -2.28 -6.08
N ALA A 205 -15.11 -2.48 -6.00
CA ALA A 205 -14.17 -1.86 -6.92
C ALA A 205 -13.29 -2.92 -7.59
N ASP A 206 -13.07 -2.75 -8.90
CA ASP A 206 -12.14 -3.54 -9.70
C ASP A 206 -11.07 -2.59 -10.21
N LEU A 207 -9.83 -2.85 -9.82
CA LEU A 207 -8.70 -2.08 -10.28
C LEU A 207 -7.92 -2.89 -11.31
N ASN A 208 -7.31 -2.20 -12.25
CA ASN A 208 -6.15 -2.70 -12.97
C ASN A 208 -5.25 -1.54 -13.38
N ALA A 209 -4.13 -1.85 -14.04
CA ALA A 209 -3.14 -0.85 -14.42
C ALA A 209 -3.69 0.24 -15.35
N GLN A 210 -4.84 0.04 -16.00
CA GLN A 210 -5.41 0.94 -17.00
C GLN A 210 -6.77 1.53 -16.61
N ARG A 211 -7.52 0.88 -15.73
CA ARG A 211 -8.90 1.22 -15.43
C ARG A 211 -9.20 0.96 -13.97
N VAL A 212 -9.86 1.93 -13.33
CA VAL A 212 -10.46 1.74 -12.02
C VAL A 212 -11.98 1.83 -12.19
N ARG A 213 -12.67 0.74 -11.90
CA ARG A 213 -14.13 0.71 -11.84
C ARG A 213 -14.55 0.65 -10.39
N LEU A 214 -15.46 1.54 -10.01
CA LEU A 214 -15.95 1.65 -8.66
C LEU A 214 -17.47 1.76 -8.71
N GLN A 215 -18.16 0.80 -8.11
CA GLN A 215 -19.61 0.77 -8.06
C GLN A 215 -20.06 0.51 -6.63
N GLY A 216 -21.25 0.98 -6.29
CA GLY A 216 -21.76 0.78 -4.94
C GLY A 216 -23.09 1.45 -4.72
N SER A 217 -23.50 1.44 -3.46
CA SER A 217 -24.72 2.12 -3.04
C SER A 217 -24.62 2.56 -1.59
N LEU A 218 -25.33 3.63 -1.25
CA LEU A 218 -25.50 4.09 0.13
C LEU A 218 -26.95 3.87 0.56
N LYS A 219 -27.17 3.27 1.72
CA LYS A 219 -28.49 3.18 2.35
C LYS A 219 -28.37 3.60 3.82
N PRO A 220 -28.47 4.91 4.12
CA PRO A 220 -28.24 5.42 5.47
C PRO A 220 -29.10 4.72 6.50
N LYS A 221 -28.47 4.17 7.54
CA LYS A 221 -29.18 3.52 8.64
C LYS A 221 -29.79 4.58 9.56
N ALA A 222 -30.73 4.19 10.41
CA ALA A 222 -31.32 5.09 11.41
C ALA A 222 -30.26 5.70 12.35
N ALA A 223 -29.16 4.98 12.58
CA ALA A 223 -28.01 5.42 13.38
C ALA A 223 -27.12 6.47 12.68
N ALA A 224 -27.30 6.71 11.37
CA ALA A 224 -26.56 7.76 10.67
C ALA A 224 -26.99 9.15 11.17
N PRO A 225 -26.05 10.10 11.34
CA PRO A 225 -26.36 11.49 11.69
C PRO A 225 -27.44 12.07 10.76
N ILE A 226 -28.39 12.82 11.33
CA ILE A 226 -29.54 13.39 10.59
C ILE A 226 -29.04 14.26 9.44
N GLU A 227 -28.02 15.07 9.69
CA GLU A 227 -27.43 16.00 8.73
C GLU A 227 -26.91 15.26 7.48
N VAL A 228 -26.32 14.08 7.66
CA VAL A 228 -25.83 13.25 6.54
C VAL A 228 -26.99 12.64 5.76
N ARG A 229 -28.07 12.22 6.45
CA ARG A 229 -29.27 11.69 5.80
C ARG A 229 -29.97 12.75 4.95
N GLU A 230 -30.05 13.99 5.43
CA GLU A 230 -30.63 15.09 4.67
C GLU A 230 -29.76 15.48 3.47
N LEU A 231 -28.43 15.47 3.63
CA LEU A 231 -27.52 15.71 2.51
C LEU A 231 -27.69 14.67 1.40
N LEU A 232 -27.84 13.39 1.75
CA LEU A 232 -28.01 12.33 0.74
C LEU A 232 -29.31 12.48 -0.05
N LYS A 233 -30.40 12.97 0.55
CA LYS A 233 -31.63 13.32 -0.18
C LYS A 233 -31.39 14.41 -1.23
N SER A 234 -30.44 15.30 -1.00
CA SER A 234 -30.09 16.34 -1.98
C SER A 234 -29.24 15.82 -3.15
N MET A 235 -28.58 14.65 -3.01
CA MET A 235 -27.74 14.07 -4.06
C MET A 235 -28.54 13.39 -5.19
N GLY A 236 -29.84 13.13 -4.97
CA GLY A 236 -30.71 12.53 -5.98
C GLY A 236 -31.83 11.69 -5.38
N ASN A 237 -32.48 10.91 -6.23
CA ASN A 237 -33.55 10.00 -5.81
C ASN A 237 -32.98 8.62 -5.50
N PRO A 238 -33.40 7.99 -4.38
CA PRO A 238 -33.05 6.61 -4.10
C PRO A 238 -33.76 5.65 -5.08
N ASP A 239 -33.26 4.43 -5.17
CA ASP A 239 -33.92 3.32 -5.84
C ASP A 239 -35.14 2.81 -5.06
N ARG A 240 -35.81 1.77 -5.58
CA ARG A 240 -37.00 1.17 -4.97
C ARG A 240 -36.74 0.59 -3.57
N GLU A 241 -35.50 0.32 -3.22
CA GLU A 241 -35.09 -0.21 -1.92
C GLU A 241 -34.58 0.89 -0.97
N GLY A 242 -34.62 2.16 -1.38
CA GLY A 242 -34.11 3.29 -0.61
C GLY A 242 -32.60 3.47 -0.68
N ARG A 243 -31.91 2.87 -1.66
CA ARG A 243 -30.46 2.99 -1.84
C ARG A 243 -30.12 4.09 -2.84
N TYR A 244 -29.01 4.76 -2.63
CA TYR A 244 -28.43 5.75 -3.53
C TYR A 244 -27.27 5.11 -4.29
N PRO A 245 -27.48 4.58 -5.51
CA PRO A 245 -26.42 3.91 -6.26
C PRO A 245 -25.43 4.91 -6.84
N PHE A 246 -24.19 4.47 -7.01
CA PHE A 246 -23.17 5.21 -7.73
C PHE A 246 -22.30 4.26 -8.55
N ASN A 247 -21.80 4.77 -9.67
CA ASN A 247 -20.89 4.05 -10.55
C ASN A 247 -19.92 5.05 -11.19
N PHE A 248 -18.63 4.83 -10.99
CA PHE A 248 -17.55 5.63 -11.52
C PHE A 248 -16.56 4.73 -12.25
N SER A 249 -16.08 5.18 -13.40
CA SER A 249 -14.94 4.59 -14.08
C SER A 249 -13.92 5.68 -14.33
N LEU A 250 -12.71 5.45 -13.83
CA LEU A 250 -11.53 6.30 -14.03
C LEU A 250 -10.56 5.60 -14.98
#